data_AF-A0A8S1GYP6-F1
#
_entry.id   AF-A0A8S1GYP6-F1
#
_cell.length_a   1.000
_cell.length_b   1.000
_cell.length_c   1.000
_cell.angle_alpha   90.00
_cell.angle_beta   90.00
_cell.angle_gamma   90.00
#
_symmetry.space_group_name_H-M   'P 1'
#
loop_
_entity.id
_entity.type
_entity.pdbx_description
1 polymer ?
#
loop_
_entity_poly.entity_id
_entity_poly.type
_entity_poly.pdbx_seq_one_letter_code
_entity_poly.pdbx_strand_id
1 'polypeptide(L)'
;MTQPASDTSDLQRFDQMFVHLTPRGASIPYNVCYDHDGHIWVASKGGLFKIHGTKKTMMWERKNIFSKKMSPFPQVCLHKDTIVYTCAEHAENVTELRMFTLDGELKHESFIDGIVISLTISEDGEMYITKQPTSSKTSIYKCSFDAPIGWEELLTSDEYAFFSPSAASTKTRSSPPCLSIPSRCIQNKRCEGDIFFPRTIRKYEDGILLMDKAGRFLKFDLEGNFQGLLAEIDAYLGNGFCVKDGKALMALSGIVYNSEGQTLCDDWLEFIALDGSSWKQQRKSEAASS
;
A
#
# COMPACT_ATOMS: atom_id res chain seq x y z
N MET A 1 -22.46 10.61 22.71
CA MET A 1 -21.93 11.61 21.77
C MET A 1 -21.61 10.89 20.48
N THR A 2 -22.43 11.07 19.45
CA THR A 2 -22.19 10.54 18.10
C THR A 2 -21.01 11.31 17.50
N GLN A 3 -19.99 10.61 17.02
CA GLN A 3 -18.95 11.26 16.23
C GLN A 3 -19.63 11.94 15.02
N PRO A 4 -19.27 13.19 14.69
CA PRO A 4 -19.73 13.80 13.44
C PRO A 4 -19.35 12.89 12.27
N ALA A 5 -20.18 12.88 11.22
CA ALA A 5 -19.86 12.20 9.98
C ALA A 5 -18.44 12.62 9.56
N SER A 6 -17.66 11.64 9.13
CA SER A 6 -16.32 11.89 8.62
C SER A 6 -16.41 12.92 7.49
N ASP A 7 -15.63 14.00 7.59
CA ASP A 7 -15.46 15.08 6.59
C ASP A 7 -14.77 14.57 5.29
N THR A 8 -14.89 13.28 5.04
CA THR A 8 -14.24 12.54 3.96
C THR A 8 -15.11 12.63 2.72
N SER A 9 -14.78 13.61 1.89
CA SER A 9 -15.22 13.86 0.50
C SER A 9 -16.36 14.86 0.24
N ASP A 10 -16.38 16.03 0.88
CA ASP A 10 -17.19 17.13 0.33
C ASP A 10 -16.66 17.60 -1.05
N LEU A 11 -15.35 17.48 -1.27
CA LEU A 11 -14.76 17.68 -2.59
C LEU A 11 -14.75 16.35 -3.35
N GLN A 12 -15.67 16.22 -4.29
CA GLN A 12 -15.75 15.12 -5.25
C GLN A 12 -14.61 15.29 -6.27
N ARG A 13 -13.40 14.82 -5.92
CA ARG A 13 -12.12 15.02 -6.67
C ARG A 13 -12.04 14.27 -8.01
N PHE A 14 -13.16 14.13 -8.71
CA PHE A 14 -13.30 13.28 -9.88
C PHE A 14 -12.35 13.69 -11.02
N ASP A 15 -12.24 14.99 -11.31
CA ASP A 15 -11.39 15.51 -12.39
C ASP A 15 -9.89 15.44 -12.05
N GLN A 16 -9.55 15.40 -10.75
CA GLN A 16 -8.17 15.27 -10.28
C GLN A 16 -7.69 13.81 -10.27
N MET A 17 -8.62 12.85 -10.36
CA MET A 17 -8.27 11.43 -10.38
C MET A 17 -7.33 11.12 -11.55
N PHE A 18 -6.22 10.47 -11.25
CA PHE A 18 -5.28 10.08 -12.28
C PHE A 18 -5.86 8.96 -13.14
N VAL A 19 -6.43 7.93 -12.50
CA VAL A 19 -7.08 6.79 -13.15
C VAL A 19 -8.29 6.33 -12.35
N HIS A 20 -9.47 6.26 -12.97
CA HIS A 20 -10.65 5.60 -12.39
C HIS A 20 -10.52 4.07 -12.50
N LEU A 21 -10.58 3.37 -11.37
CA LEU A 21 -10.37 1.91 -11.28
C LEU A 21 -11.68 1.13 -11.26
N THR A 22 -12.74 1.67 -10.65
CA THR A 22 -14.04 0.99 -10.54
C THR A 22 -14.59 0.54 -11.90
N PRO A 23 -14.61 1.39 -12.97
CA PRO A 23 -15.12 0.97 -14.28
C PRO A 23 -14.30 -0.14 -14.95
N ARG A 24 -13.08 -0.39 -14.44
CA ARG A 24 -12.14 -1.39 -14.98
C ARG A 24 -12.21 -2.71 -14.21
N GLY A 25 -13.03 -2.79 -13.16
CA GLY A 25 -13.11 -3.96 -12.27
C GLY A 25 -11.97 -4.07 -11.27
N ALA A 26 -11.08 -3.07 -11.19
CA ALA A 26 -9.98 -3.01 -10.24
C ALA A 26 -10.46 -2.52 -8.86
N SER A 27 -11.47 -3.22 -8.31
CA SER A 27 -12.16 -2.80 -7.10
C SER A 27 -11.34 -3.00 -5.84
N ILE A 28 -11.40 -2.01 -4.95
CA ILE A 28 -10.73 -1.97 -3.64
C ILE A 28 -9.21 -2.20 -3.79
N PRO A 29 -8.47 -1.24 -4.37
CA PRO A 29 -7.03 -1.32 -4.56
C PRO A 29 -6.30 -1.17 -3.23
N TYR A 30 -5.29 -2.02 -2.98
CA TYR A 30 -4.50 -1.98 -1.76
C TYR A 30 -3.04 -1.62 -2.00
N ASN A 31 -2.49 -1.99 -3.14
CA ASN A 31 -1.07 -1.81 -3.39
C ASN A 31 -0.82 -1.48 -4.86
N VAL A 32 0.22 -0.68 -5.11
CA VAL A 32 0.63 -0.23 -6.42
C VAL A 32 2.14 -0.24 -6.54
N CYS A 33 2.66 -0.52 -7.72
CA CYS A 33 4.06 -0.31 -8.06
C CYS A 33 4.23 0.11 -9.53
N TYR A 34 5.40 0.63 -9.86
CA TYR A 34 5.80 0.86 -11.24
C TYR A 34 6.64 -0.31 -11.75
N ASP A 35 6.54 -0.62 -13.04
CA ASP A 35 7.60 -1.34 -13.74
C ASP A 35 8.65 -0.37 -14.31
N HIS A 36 9.73 -0.91 -14.88
CA HIS A 36 10.83 -0.11 -15.43
C HIS A 36 10.44 0.75 -16.63
N ASP A 37 9.38 0.36 -17.36
CA ASP A 37 8.82 1.13 -18.47
C ASP A 37 7.86 2.24 -18.01
N GLY A 38 7.63 2.34 -16.69
CA GLY A 38 6.73 3.32 -16.11
C GLY A 38 5.25 2.95 -16.24
N HIS A 39 4.91 1.70 -16.58
CA HIS A 39 3.56 1.20 -16.40
C HIS A 39 3.26 0.98 -14.92
N ILE A 40 1.98 1.03 -14.57
CA ILE A 40 1.49 0.94 -13.20
C ILE A 40 0.85 -0.44 -13.02
N TRP A 41 1.27 -1.14 -11.99
CA TRP A 41 0.64 -2.37 -11.55
C TRP A 41 -0.20 -2.09 -10.31
N VAL A 42 -1.44 -2.58 -10.30
CA VAL A 42 -2.41 -2.39 -9.21
C VAL A 42 -2.87 -3.74 -8.70
N ALA A 43 -2.60 -4.02 -7.43
CA ALA A 43 -3.18 -5.13 -6.70
C ALA A 43 -4.43 -4.66 -5.96
N SER A 44 -5.55 -5.30 -6.25
CA SER A 44 -6.85 -5.01 -5.67
C SER A 44 -7.60 -6.29 -5.33
N LYS A 45 -8.72 -6.18 -4.60
CA LYS A 45 -9.60 -7.35 -4.42
C LYS A 45 -10.21 -7.82 -5.74
N GLY A 46 -10.37 -6.90 -6.70
CA GLY A 46 -10.76 -7.20 -8.07
C GLY A 46 -9.69 -7.91 -8.90
N GLY A 47 -8.46 -8.10 -8.40
CA GLY A 47 -7.39 -8.82 -9.07
C GLY A 47 -6.11 -8.01 -9.27
N LEU A 48 -5.37 -8.33 -10.34
CA LEU A 48 -4.12 -7.66 -10.70
C LEU A 48 -4.26 -6.97 -12.06
N PHE A 49 -3.85 -5.72 -12.16
CA PHE A 49 -4.05 -4.89 -13.36
C PHE A 49 -2.78 -4.16 -13.74
N LYS A 50 -2.46 -4.12 -15.03
CA LYS A 50 -1.38 -3.32 -15.63
C LYS A 50 -1.98 -2.17 -16.43
N ILE A 51 -1.59 -0.95 -16.10
CA ILE A 51 -2.09 0.28 -16.71
C ILE A 51 -0.92 1.05 -17.31
N HIS A 52 -1.10 1.56 -18.52
CA HIS A 52 -0.08 2.40 -19.12
C HIS A 52 0.10 3.70 -18.33
N GLY A 53 1.31 4.00 -17.88
CA GLY A 53 1.60 5.17 -17.02
C GLY A 53 1.09 6.48 -17.61
N THR A 54 1.47 6.83 -18.84
CA THR A 54 1.04 8.10 -19.45
C THR A 54 -0.35 8.05 -20.10
N LYS A 55 -0.62 7.02 -20.90
CA LYS A 55 -1.88 6.90 -21.66
C LYS A 55 -3.07 6.55 -20.78
N LYS A 56 -2.84 6.09 -19.55
CA LYS A 56 -3.85 5.67 -18.58
C LYS A 56 -4.75 4.54 -19.09
N THR A 57 -4.38 3.82 -20.15
CA THR A 57 -5.15 2.72 -20.72
C THR A 57 -4.82 1.39 -20.04
N MET A 58 -5.79 0.49 -19.92
CA MET A 58 -5.53 -0.88 -19.46
C MET A 58 -4.66 -1.60 -20.50
N MET A 59 -3.62 -2.29 -20.04
CA MET A 59 -2.73 -3.08 -20.90
C MET A 59 -2.91 -4.58 -20.67
N TRP A 60 -3.13 -4.98 -19.41
CA TRP A 60 -3.30 -6.36 -19.03
C TRP A 60 -4.10 -6.46 -17.73
N GLU A 61 -4.87 -7.53 -17.57
CA GLU A 61 -5.66 -7.77 -16.37
C GLU A 61 -5.79 -9.26 -16.05
N ARG A 62 -5.69 -9.59 -14.77
CA ARG A 62 -6.17 -10.83 -14.17
C ARG A 62 -7.32 -10.47 -13.24
N LYS A 63 -8.54 -10.54 -13.76
CA LYS A 63 -9.76 -10.21 -13.01
C LYS A 63 -10.12 -11.30 -12.02
N ASN A 64 -10.62 -10.86 -10.88
CA ASN A 64 -11.34 -11.66 -9.92
C ASN A 64 -12.78 -11.17 -9.80
N ILE A 65 -13.73 -11.98 -10.28
CA ILE A 65 -15.16 -11.68 -10.24
C ILE A 65 -15.75 -11.80 -8.82
N PHE A 66 -15.02 -12.39 -7.87
CA PHE A 66 -15.46 -12.61 -6.49
C PHE A 66 -14.73 -11.71 -5.49
N SER A 67 -14.52 -10.44 -5.83
CA SER A 67 -13.80 -9.45 -4.98
C SER A 67 -14.30 -9.38 -3.53
N LYS A 68 -15.59 -9.64 -3.28
CA LYS A 68 -16.18 -9.69 -1.93
C LYS A 68 -15.66 -10.84 -1.06
N LYS A 69 -15.18 -11.93 -1.67
CA LYS A 69 -14.59 -13.09 -0.97
C LYS A 69 -13.12 -12.90 -0.64
N MET A 70 -12.46 -11.91 -1.24
CA MET A 70 -11.03 -11.68 -1.05
C MET A 70 -10.74 -11.07 0.31
N SER A 71 -9.67 -11.57 0.92
CA SER A 71 -9.02 -10.92 2.05
C SER A 71 -8.49 -9.53 1.64
N PRO A 72 -8.44 -8.59 2.59
CA PRO A 72 -7.70 -7.34 2.42
C PRO A 72 -6.21 -7.55 2.11
N PHE A 73 -5.55 -6.48 1.68
CA PHE A 73 -4.09 -6.40 1.51
C PHE A 73 -3.44 -7.28 0.43
N PRO A 74 -4.04 -7.48 -0.77
CA PRO A 74 -3.27 -7.99 -1.89
C PRO A 74 -2.05 -7.09 -2.13
N GLN A 75 -0.87 -7.69 -2.32
CA GLN A 75 0.38 -6.97 -2.50
C GLN A 75 0.83 -7.04 -3.95
N VAL A 76 1.53 -5.99 -4.41
CA VAL A 76 2.28 -6.03 -5.66
C VAL A 76 3.61 -5.32 -5.49
N CYS A 77 4.68 -5.91 -5.99
CA CYS A 77 5.97 -5.25 -6.12
C CYS A 77 6.70 -5.73 -7.37
N LEU A 78 7.60 -4.88 -7.87
CA LEU A 78 8.55 -5.22 -8.92
C LEU A 78 9.86 -5.63 -8.26
N HIS A 79 10.42 -6.76 -8.70
CA HIS A 79 11.81 -7.10 -8.43
C HIS A 79 12.46 -7.61 -9.72
N LYS A 80 13.52 -6.91 -10.17
CA LYS A 80 14.09 -7.10 -11.51
C LYS A 80 12.96 -6.98 -12.55
N ASP A 81 12.89 -7.87 -13.54
CA ASP A 81 11.81 -7.89 -14.55
C ASP A 81 10.68 -8.85 -14.18
N THR A 82 10.28 -8.88 -12.91
CA THR A 82 9.23 -9.78 -12.43
C THR A 82 8.30 -9.08 -11.45
N ILE A 83 7.01 -9.21 -11.72
CA ILE A 83 5.94 -8.72 -10.84
C ILE A 83 5.61 -9.81 -9.85
N VAL A 84 5.80 -9.53 -8.57
CA VAL A 84 5.38 -10.41 -7.48
C VAL A 84 4.06 -9.91 -6.94
N TYR A 85 3.07 -10.80 -6.94
CA TYR A 85 1.70 -10.51 -6.55
C TYR A 85 1.24 -11.50 -5.49
N THR A 86 0.59 -10.99 -4.45
CA THR A 86 -0.10 -11.83 -3.47
C THR A 86 -1.57 -11.52 -3.41
N CYS A 87 -2.39 -12.56 -3.24
CA CYS A 87 -3.80 -12.42 -2.89
C CYS A 87 -4.29 -13.63 -2.11
N ALA A 88 -5.36 -13.46 -1.35
CA ALA A 88 -5.92 -14.54 -0.54
C ALA A 88 -7.44 -14.48 -0.54
N GLU A 89 -8.10 -15.63 -0.60
CA GLU A 89 -9.52 -15.73 -0.27
C GLU A 89 -9.71 -15.80 1.26
N HIS A 90 -10.73 -15.11 1.78
CA HIS A 90 -10.93 -14.98 3.22
C HIS A 90 -11.23 -16.32 3.91
N ALA A 91 -12.00 -17.19 3.24
CA ALA A 91 -12.43 -18.46 3.82
C ALA A 91 -11.32 -19.51 3.88
N GLU A 92 -10.31 -19.41 3.02
CA GLU A 92 -9.28 -20.45 2.89
C GLU A 92 -8.09 -20.23 3.83
N ASN A 93 -7.89 -19.01 4.31
CA ASN A 93 -6.74 -18.64 5.15
C ASN A 93 -5.38 -19.04 4.52
N VAL A 94 -5.30 -18.99 3.19
CA VAL A 94 -4.10 -19.27 2.40
C VAL A 94 -3.89 -18.09 1.44
N THR A 95 -2.65 -17.65 1.33
CA THR A 95 -2.24 -16.62 0.36
C THR A 95 -1.60 -17.28 -0.85
N GLU A 96 -2.12 -16.98 -2.03
CA GLU A 96 -1.45 -17.24 -3.30
C GLU A 96 -0.32 -16.24 -3.49
N LEU A 97 0.89 -16.74 -3.78
CA LEU A 97 2.01 -15.97 -4.29
C LEU A 97 2.18 -16.29 -5.76
N ARG A 98 2.13 -15.28 -6.61
CA ARG A 98 2.31 -15.43 -8.06
C ARG A 98 3.39 -14.48 -8.56
N MET A 99 4.20 -14.97 -9.49
CA MET A 99 5.24 -14.18 -10.14
C MET A 99 4.96 -14.13 -11.64
N PHE A 100 4.93 -12.93 -12.21
CA PHE A 100 4.62 -12.69 -13.62
C PHE A 100 5.78 -12.01 -14.34
N THR A 101 5.93 -12.29 -15.65
CA THR A 101 6.67 -11.40 -16.55
C THR A 101 6.00 -10.03 -16.62
N LEU A 102 6.70 -9.03 -17.16
CA LEU A 102 6.10 -7.72 -17.43
C LEU A 102 4.96 -7.78 -18.46
N ASP A 103 4.88 -8.83 -19.28
CA ASP A 103 3.79 -9.07 -20.22
C ASP A 103 2.59 -9.80 -19.60
N GLY A 104 2.70 -10.18 -18.31
CA GLY A 104 1.63 -10.83 -17.56
C GLY A 104 1.61 -12.36 -17.70
N GLU A 105 2.68 -12.97 -18.21
CA GLU A 105 2.84 -14.43 -18.24
C GLU A 105 3.23 -14.95 -16.86
N LEU A 106 2.54 -15.97 -16.37
CA LEU A 106 2.82 -16.57 -15.06
C LEU A 106 4.11 -17.40 -15.13
N LYS A 107 5.10 -17.04 -14.30
CA LYS A 107 6.36 -17.78 -14.14
C LYS A 107 6.33 -18.76 -12.98
N HIS A 108 5.69 -18.38 -11.89
CA HIS A 108 5.68 -19.15 -10.64
C HIS A 108 4.38 -18.94 -9.88
N GLU A 109 3.92 -20.00 -9.24
CA GLU A 109 2.80 -19.99 -8.29
C GLU A 109 3.15 -20.85 -7.08
N SER A 110 2.95 -20.30 -5.88
CA SER A 110 3.04 -21.03 -4.62
C SER A 110 1.99 -20.53 -3.64
N PHE A 111 1.85 -21.27 -2.54
CA PHE A 111 0.88 -20.99 -1.50
C PHE A 111 1.58 -20.76 -0.17
N ILE A 112 1.09 -19.81 0.59
CA ILE A 112 1.62 -19.41 1.89
C ILE A 112 0.48 -19.57 2.90
N ASP A 113 0.71 -20.36 3.94
CA ASP A 113 -0.26 -20.51 5.02
C ASP A 113 -0.49 -19.16 5.73
N GLY A 114 -1.76 -18.80 5.93
CA GLY A 114 -2.18 -17.53 6.51
C GLY A 114 -2.36 -16.39 5.49
N ILE A 115 -2.93 -15.28 5.95
CA ILE A 115 -3.16 -14.08 5.14
C ILE A 115 -1.93 -13.18 5.19
N VAL A 116 -1.23 -12.99 4.07
CA VAL A 116 -0.14 -12.01 3.97
C VAL A 116 -0.73 -10.60 3.95
N ILE A 117 -0.21 -9.73 4.82
CA ILE A 117 -0.65 -8.32 4.91
C ILE A 117 0.38 -7.34 4.35
N SER A 118 1.64 -7.77 4.23
CA SER A 118 2.70 -6.96 3.62
C SER A 118 3.79 -7.85 3.03
N LEU A 119 4.37 -7.39 1.92
CA LEU A 119 5.46 -8.04 1.19
C LEU A 119 6.47 -6.97 0.76
N THR A 120 7.75 -7.26 0.95
CA THR A 120 8.86 -6.49 0.37
C THR A 120 9.96 -7.42 -0.10
N ILE A 121 10.78 -6.97 -1.05
CA ILE A 121 11.87 -7.74 -1.61
C ILE A 121 13.11 -6.86 -1.60
N SER A 122 14.20 -7.36 -1.02
CA SER A 122 15.49 -6.68 -1.01
C SER A 122 16.14 -6.68 -2.39
N GLU A 123 17.16 -5.83 -2.54
CA GLU A 123 17.96 -5.77 -3.78
C GLU A 123 18.64 -7.12 -4.08
N ASP A 124 19.02 -7.87 -3.04
CA ASP A 124 19.69 -9.17 -3.15
C ASP A 124 18.73 -10.34 -3.39
N GLY A 125 17.41 -10.08 -3.43
CA GLY A 125 16.40 -11.10 -3.71
C GLY A 125 15.88 -11.84 -2.46
N GLU A 126 16.19 -11.37 -1.26
CA GLU A 126 15.50 -11.85 -0.06
C GLU A 126 14.10 -11.22 0.03
N MET A 127 13.07 -12.06 0.15
CA MET A 127 11.69 -11.67 0.33
C MET A 127 11.34 -11.65 1.82
N TYR A 128 10.59 -10.64 2.26
CA TYR A 128 10.08 -10.55 3.62
C TYR A 128 8.57 -10.33 3.60
N ILE A 129 7.86 -11.08 4.45
CA ILE A 129 6.42 -10.94 4.62
C ILE A 129 6.04 -10.79 6.09
N THR A 130 4.90 -10.15 6.32
CA THR A 130 4.14 -10.27 7.56
C THR A 130 2.78 -10.87 7.25
N LYS A 131 2.25 -11.63 8.22
CA LYS A 131 0.94 -12.27 8.12
C LYS A 131 -0.03 -11.60 9.09
N GLN A 132 -1.32 -11.72 8.81
CA GLN A 132 -2.37 -11.33 9.74
C GLN A 132 -2.19 -12.10 11.05
N PRO A 133 -2.02 -11.42 12.19
CA PRO A 133 -1.80 -12.10 13.46
C PRO A 133 -3.01 -12.94 13.86
N THR A 134 -2.78 -14.20 14.21
CA THR A 134 -3.80 -15.11 14.78
C THR A 134 -3.78 -15.13 16.32
N SER A 135 -2.78 -14.48 16.91
CA SER A 135 -2.59 -14.32 18.35
C SER A 135 -2.06 -12.91 18.66
N SER A 136 -1.63 -12.65 19.90
CA SER A 136 -0.89 -11.42 20.23
C SER A 136 0.49 -11.36 19.56
N LYS A 137 0.99 -12.49 19.05
CA LYS A 137 2.29 -12.56 18.40
C LYS A 137 2.22 -12.10 16.95
N THR A 138 3.21 -11.31 16.56
CA THR A 138 3.44 -10.89 15.18
C THR A 138 4.82 -11.31 14.73
N SER A 139 4.91 -11.94 13.55
CA SER A 139 6.16 -12.49 13.03
C SER A 139 6.50 -11.92 11.65
N ILE A 140 7.79 -11.74 11.40
CA ILE A 140 8.35 -11.50 10.07
C ILE A 140 8.89 -12.81 9.55
N TYR A 141 8.49 -13.20 8.35
CA TYR A 141 9.01 -14.37 7.66
C TYR A 141 9.89 -13.94 6.51
N LYS A 142 10.91 -14.74 6.20
CA LYS A 142 11.79 -14.53 5.04
C LYS A 142 11.83 -15.77 4.13
N CYS A 143 12.14 -15.54 2.87
CA CYS A 143 12.37 -16.59 1.88
C CYS A 143 13.18 -16.04 0.70
N SER A 144 13.86 -16.90 -0.05
CA SER A 144 14.56 -16.49 -1.27
C SER A 144 13.57 -16.25 -2.41
N PHE A 145 13.78 -15.19 -3.19
CA PHE A 145 13.02 -14.91 -4.41
C PHE A 145 13.14 -16.02 -5.46
N ASP A 146 14.31 -16.65 -5.57
CA ASP A 146 14.56 -17.70 -6.57
C ASP A 146 13.89 -19.04 -6.19
N ALA A 147 13.55 -19.21 -4.92
CA ALA A 147 12.85 -20.39 -4.40
C ALA A 147 11.85 -19.96 -3.32
N PRO A 148 10.71 -19.35 -3.69
CA PRO A 148 9.78 -18.69 -2.76
C PRO A 148 8.85 -19.71 -2.06
N ILE A 149 9.47 -20.70 -1.43
CA ILE A 149 8.89 -21.82 -0.68
C ILE A 149 9.68 -22.01 0.62
N GLY A 150 9.02 -22.54 1.66
CA GLY A 150 9.71 -22.82 2.93
C GLY A 150 10.03 -21.56 3.75
N TRP A 151 9.05 -20.68 3.92
CA TRP A 151 9.17 -19.43 4.68
C TRP A 151 9.70 -19.64 6.11
N GLU A 152 10.84 -19.02 6.42
CA GLU A 152 11.48 -19.08 7.74
C GLU A 152 10.99 -17.93 8.61
N GLU A 153 10.58 -18.22 9.85
CA GLU A 153 10.31 -17.18 10.84
C GLU A 153 11.63 -16.54 11.28
N LEU A 154 11.78 -15.24 11.03
CA LEU A 154 13.01 -14.51 11.30
C LEU A 154 12.97 -13.78 12.65
N LEU A 155 11.84 -13.16 12.96
CA LEU A 155 11.66 -12.34 14.15
C LEU A 155 10.20 -12.43 14.59
N THR A 156 9.98 -12.51 15.89
CA THR A 156 8.65 -12.56 16.51
C THR A 156 8.58 -11.56 17.65
N SER A 157 7.48 -10.83 17.74
CA SER A 157 7.16 -9.90 18.83
C SER A 157 5.85 -10.31 19.48
N ASP A 158 5.78 -10.24 20.81
CA ASP A 158 4.57 -10.48 21.59
C ASP A 158 3.60 -9.27 21.59
N GLU A 159 4.00 -8.17 20.95
CA GLU A 159 3.18 -6.98 20.74
C GLU A 159 2.76 -6.90 19.27
N TYR A 160 1.64 -6.23 18.98
CA TYR A 160 1.19 -5.88 17.62
C TYR A 160 2.15 -4.87 16.97
N ALA A 161 3.36 -5.33 16.63
CA ALA A 161 4.49 -4.49 16.29
C ALA A 161 4.73 -4.40 14.78
N PHE A 162 4.34 -5.42 14.01
CA PHE A 162 4.69 -5.50 12.60
C PHE A 162 3.47 -5.40 11.69
N PHE A 163 3.38 -4.28 10.97
CA PHE A 163 2.38 -4.09 9.92
C PHE A 163 2.97 -4.08 8.51
N SER A 164 4.26 -3.75 8.35
CA SER A 164 4.93 -3.79 7.05
C SER A 164 6.46 -3.85 7.17
N PRO A 165 7.14 -4.81 6.53
CA PRO A 165 8.60 -4.83 6.42
C PRO A 165 9.07 -3.84 5.34
N SER A 166 10.19 -3.15 5.60
CA SER A 166 10.91 -2.35 4.60
C SER A 166 12.25 -3.02 4.30
N ALA A 167 12.63 -3.11 3.03
CA ALA A 167 13.95 -3.60 2.65
C ALA A 167 14.92 -2.41 2.58
N ALA A 168 15.93 -2.39 3.45
CA ALA A 168 17.11 -1.55 3.26
C ALA A 168 18.34 -2.45 3.03
N SER A 169 19.34 -1.91 2.33
CA SER A 169 20.55 -2.63 1.93
C SER A 169 21.26 -3.22 3.15
N THR A 170 21.47 -4.54 3.14
CA THR A 170 21.98 -5.34 4.27
C THR A 170 23.51 -5.43 4.31
N LYS A 171 24.25 -4.60 3.57
CA LYS A 171 25.72 -4.71 3.44
C LYS A 171 26.51 -4.67 4.77
N THR A 172 25.88 -4.37 5.92
CA THR A 172 26.54 -4.39 7.24
C THR A 172 25.77 -5.04 8.38
N ARG A 173 24.58 -5.64 8.18
CA ARG A 173 23.84 -6.32 9.26
C ARG A 173 23.22 -7.63 8.77
N SER A 174 23.49 -8.71 9.51
CA SER A 174 22.87 -10.04 9.35
C SER A 174 21.37 -10.07 9.70
N SER A 175 20.81 -8.92 10.08
CA SER A 175 19.40 -8.73 10.36
C SER A 175 18.87 -7.66 9.39
N PRO A 176 17.75 -7.89 8.68
CA PRO A 176 17.10 -6.81 7.95
C PRO A 176 16.83 -5.65 8.92
N PRO A 177 16.84 -4.40 8.43
CA PRO A 177 16.33 -3.27 9.19
C PRO A 177 14.81 -3.42 9.32
N CYS A 178 14.39 -4.35 10.17
CA CYS A 178 13.03 -4.44 10.66
C CYS A 178 12.80 -3.19 11.49
N LEU A 179 11.98 -2.27 10.99
CA LEU A 179 11.38 -1.30 11.89
C LEU A 179 10.47 -2.08 12.84
N SER A 180 10.96 -2.32 14.06
CA SER A 180 10.08 -2.25 15.20
C SER A 180 9.62 -0.80 15.27
N ILE A 181 8.47 -0.47 14.67
CA ILE A 181 7.75 0.72 15.13
C ILE A 181 7.46 0.39 16.59
N PRO A 182 8.08 1.08 17.56
CA PRO A 182 7.79 0.79 18.95
C PRO A 182 6.28 0.92 19.10
N SER A 183 5.63 -0.05 19.71
CA SER A 183 4.21 0.03 20.09
C SER A 183 3.86 1.37 20.78
N ARG A 184 4.86 2.00 21.41
CA ARG A 184 4.81 3.38 21.95
C ARG A 184 4.48 4.49 20.93
N CYS A 185 4.74 4.32 19.64
CA CYS A 185 4.40 5.28 18.58
C CYS A 185 2.98 5.12 18.05
N ILE A 186 2.30 4.00 18.35
CA ILE A 186 0.90 3.78 18.01
C ILE A 186 0.05 4.30 19.18
N GLN A 187 -0.15 5.61 19.24
CA GLN A 187 -0.97 6.24 20.28
C GLN A 187 -2.31 6.73 19.73
N ASN A 188 -3.33 6.73 20.60
CA ASN A 188 -4.61 7.42 20.33
C ASN A 188 -4.47 8.95 20.41
N LYS A 189 -3.32 9.47 20.88
CA LYS A 189 -2.98 10.90 20.91
C LYS A 189 -2.22 11.27 19.64
N ARG A 190 -2.44 12.50 19.15
CA ARG A 190 -1.90 13.02 17.89
C ARG A 190 -0.74 13.99 18.17
N CYS A 191 0.42 13.48 18.54
CA CYS A 191 1.66 14.24 18.35
C CYS A 191 2.10 14.11 16.88
N GLU A 192 2.93 15.03 16.40
CA GLU A 192 3.33 15.10 14.98
C GLU A 192 3.96 13.79 14.46
N GLY A 193 4.69 13.07 15.31
CA GLY A 193 5.30 11.78 14.97
C GLY A 193 4.54 10.53 15.40
N ASP A 194 3.36 10.65 16.04
CA ASP A 194 2.56 9.48 16.41
C ASP A 194 1.94 8.86 15.15
N ILE A 195 1.88 7.53 15.09
CA ILE A 195 1.36 6.79 13.94
C ILE A 195 -0.06 6.33 14.24
N PHE A 196 -1.03 6.83 13.46
CA PHE A 196 -2.42 6.41 13.59
C PHE A 196 -2.75 5.27 12.62
N PHE A 197 -2.49 4.03 13.05
CA PHE A 197 -2.66 2.80 12.27
C PHE A 197 -1.91 2.83 10.92
N PRO A 198 -0.72 2.22 10.83
CA PRO A 198 0.04 2.21 9.57
C PRO A 198 -0.73 1.49 8.46
N ARG A 199 -0.73 2.06 7.25
CA ARG A 199 -1.34 1.50 6.04
C ARG A 199 -0.31 0.95 5.09
N THR A 200 0.75 1.71 4.84
CA THR A 200 1.84 1.31 3.93
C THR A 200 3.13 1.97 4.37
N ILE A 201 4.22 1.21 4.28
CA ILE A 201 5.57 1.65 4.62
C ILE A 201 6.46 1.38 3.41
N ARG A 202 7.29 2.35 3.03
CA ARG A 202 8.24 2.23 1.91
C ARG A 202 9.59 2.83 2.31
N LYS A 203 10.68 2.26 1.80
CA LYS A 203 11.98 2.95 1.74
C LYS A 203 11.80 4.24 0.96
N TYR A 204 12.31 5.34 1.49
CA TYR A 204 12.22 6.65 0.86
C TYR A 204 13.47 7.45 1.20
N GLU A 205 14.24 7.80 0.16
CA GLU A 205 15.54 8.45 0.30
C GLU A 205 16.47 7.67 1.26
N ASP A 206 16.95 8.33 2.31
CA ASP A 206 17.81 7.82 3.37
C ASP A 206 17.03 7.20 4.55
N GLY A 207 15.70 7.14 4.47
CA GLY A 207 14.85 6.66 5.55
C GLY A 207 13.61 5.91 5.06
N ILE A 208 12.51 6.14 5.77
CA ILE A 208 11.22 5.49 5.56
C ILE A 208 10.13 6.53 5.39
N LEU A 209 9.22 6.25 4.46
CA LEU A 209 7.95 6.95 4.33
C LEU A 209 6.81 6.02 4.74
N LEU A 210 5.97 6.50 5.64
CA LEU A 210 4.81 5.78 6.16
C LEU A 210 3.55 6.57 5.83
N MET A 211 2.55 5.89 5.28
CA MET A 211 1.18 6.40 5.20
C MET A 211 0.35 5.74 6.31
N ASP A 212 -0.32 6.55 7.12
CA ASP A 212 -1.21 6.07 8.18
C ASP A 212 -2.70 6.21 7.81
N LYS A 213 -3.59 5.69 8.65
CA LYS A 213 -5.04 5.72 8.41
C LYS A 213 -5.64 7.13 8.48
N ALA A 214 -4.92 8.10 9.05
CA ALA A 214 -5.32 9.50 9.06
C ALA A 214 -4.97 10.20 7.72
N GLY A 215 -4.34 9.50 6.78
CA GLY A 215 -3.97 10.06 5.48
C GLY A 215 -2.65 10.83 5.50
N ARG A 216 -1.84 10.67 6.56
CA ARG A 216 -0.57 11.40 6.72
C ARG A 216 0.59 10.60 6.15
N PHE A 217 1.46 11.28 5.41
CA PHE A 217 2.74 10.76 4.92
C PHE A 217 3.86 11.23 5.85
N LEU A 218 4.29 10.35 6.74
CA LEU A 218 5.27 10.62 7.79
C LEU A 218 6.65 10.08 7.38
N LYS A 219 7.69 10.93 7.41
CA LYS A 219 9.09 10.51 7.19
C LYS A 219 9.73 10.14 8.53
N PHE A 220 10.44 9.03 8.54
CA PHE A 220 11.28 8.57 9.65
C PHE A 220 12.68 8.26 9.13
N ASP A 221 13.70 8.37 9.99
CA ASP A 221 15.02 7.80 9.68
C ASP A 221 15.05 6.28 9.93
N LEU A 222 16.20 5.64 9.70
CA LEU A 222 16.35 4.19 9.86
C LEU A 222 16.37 3.75 11.33
N GLU A 223 16.64 4.68 12.25
CA GLU A 223 16.58 4.50 13.69
C GLU A 223 15.14 4.63 14.23
N GLY A 224 14.19 5.07 13.40
CA GLY A 224 12.78 5.24 13.73
C GLY A 224 12.44 6.60 14.35
N ASN A 225 13.33 7.59 14.27
CA ASN A 225 13.02 8.95 14.70
C ASN A 225 12.19 9.67 13.64
N PHE A 226 11.17 10.40 14.08
CA PHE A 226 10.31 11.20 13.20
C PHE A 226 11.08 12.39 12.61
N GLN A 227 11.02 12.53 11.29
CA GLN A 227 11.72 13.56 10.54
C GLN A 227 10.77 14.65 10.00
N GLY A 228 9.48 14.33 9.78
CA GLY A 228 8.49 15.33 9.35
C GLY A 228 7.27 14.76 8.63
N LEU A 229 6.27 15.62 8.43
CA LEU A 229 5.09 15.36 7.60
C LEU A 229 5.34 15.85 6.18
N LEU A 230 5.32 14.94 5.20
CA LEU A 230 5.59 15.26 3.79
C LEU A 230 4.34 15.50 2.96
N ALA A 231 3.19 14.96 3.37
CA ALA A 231 1.91 15.20 2.71
C ALA A 231 0.73 14.76 3.60
N GLU A 232 -0.46 15.27 3.31
CA GLU A 232 -1.70 14.89 3.99
C GLU A 232 -2.89 14.81 3.02
N ILE A 233 -3.56 13.66 2.99
CA ILE A 233 -4.85 13.45 2.33
C ILE A 233 -5.95 13.26 3.37
N ASP A 234 -7.19 13.13 2.91
CA ASP A 234 -8.30 12.84 3.82
C ASP A 234 -8.16 11.45 4.44
N ALA A 235 -8.52 11.36 5.72
CA ALA A 235 -8.44 10.13 6.48
C ALA A 235 -9.24 9.00 5.82
N TYR A 236 -8.82 7.76 6.02
CA TYR A 236 -9.49 6.55 5.55
C TYR A 236 -9.53 6.31 4.03
N LEU A 237 -9.12 7.27 3.18
CA LEU A 237 -9.10 7.07 1.71
C LEU A 237 -7.92 6.22 1.23
N GLY A 238 -6.74 6.43 1.82
CA GLY A 238 -5.50 5.76 1.45
C GLY A 238 -5.43 4.29 1.86
N ASN A 239 -5.24 3.40 0.88
CA ASN A 239 -4.96 1.98 1.13
C ASN A 239 -3.48 1.65 0.98
N GLY A 240 -2.82 2.17 -0.06
CA GLY A 240 -1.37 2.05 -0.23
C GLY A 240 -0.80 2.95 -1.30
N PHE A 241 0.52 2.97 -1.43
CA PHE A 241 1.21 3.85 -2.37
C PHE A 241 2.54 3.28 -2.87
N CYS A 242 3.03 3.88 -3.95
CA CYS A 242 4.43 3.84 -4.37
C CYS A 242 4.92 5.27 -4.62
N VAL A 243 6.24 5.46 -4.66
CA VAL A 243 6.85 6.78 -4.86
C VAL A 243 7.58 6.80 -6.19
N LYS A 244 7.40 7.90 -6.93
CA LYS A 244 8.14 8.20 -8.15
C LYS A 244 8.26 9.72 -8.30
N ASP A 245 9.46 10.20 -8.60
CA ASP A 245 9.73 11.62 -8.90
C ASP A 245 9.21 12.60 -7.83
N GLY A 246 9.45 12.30 -6.55
CA GLY A 246 9.02 13.14 -5.41
C GLY A 246 7.50 13.14 -5.16
N LYS A 247 6.74 12.25 -5.82
CA LYS A 247 5.29 12.12 -5.66
C LYS A 247 4.92 10.72 -5.22
N ALA A 248 3.89 10.62 -4.38
CA ALA A 248 3.25 9.34 -4.07
C ALA A 248 2.10 9.10 -5.04
N LEU A 249 2.13 7.99 -5.78
CA LEU A 249 0.96 7.45 -6.47
C LEU A 249 0.20 6.59 -5.48
N MET A 250 -1.04 6.97 -5.17
CA MET A 250 -1.85 6.35 -4.14
C MET A 250 -2.93 5.47 -4.75
N ALA A 251 -3.16 4.31 -4.14
CA ALA A 251 -4.38 3.52 -4.28
C ALA A 251 -5.42 3.99 -3.26
N LEU A 252 -6.55 4.48 -3.76
CA LEU A 252 -7.58 5.14 -2.97
C LEU A 252 -8.93 4.43 -3.13
N SER A 253 -9.68 4.37 -2.04
CA SER A 253 -11.09 3.95 -2.03
C SER A 253 -11.95 4.94 -1.25
N GLY A 254 -13.11 5.28 -1.81
CA GLY A 254 -14.08 6.23 -1.27
C GLY A 254 -15.20 6.48 -2.26
N ILE A 255 -16.42 6.70 -1.77
CA ILE A 255 -17.58 6.89 -2.65
C ILE A 255 -17.52 8.30 -3.22
N VAL A 256 -17.52 8.41 -4.55
CA VAL A 256 -17.54 9.68 -5.27
C VAL A 256 -18.87 9.83 -6.01
N TYR A 257 -19.52 10.98 -5.83
CA TYR A 257 -20.82 11.34 -6.38
C TYR A 257 -20.71 12.39 -7.49
N ASN A 258 -21.63 12.37 -8.45
CA ASN A 258 -21.83 13.47 -9.39
C ASN A 258 -22.69 14.59 -8.77
N SER A 259 -22.90 15.66 -9.54
CA SER A 259 -23.76 16.80 -9.15
C SER A 259 -25.22 16.42 -8.89
N GLU A 260 -25.68 15.26 -9.38
CA GLU A 260 -27.02 14.72 -9.15
C GLU A 260 -27.08 13.78 -7.94
N GLY A 261 -25.97 13.57 -7.22
CA GLY A 261 -25.89 12.67 -6.07
C GLY A 261 -25.78 11.19 -6.43
N GLN A 262 -25.50 10.84 -7.69
CA GLN A 262 -25.30 9.46 -8.13
C GLN A 262 -23.83 9.06 -7.97
N THR A 263 -23.58 7.83 -7.54
CA THR A 263 -22.21 7.29 -7.42
C THR A 263 -21.56 7.16 -8.79
N LEU A 264 -20.40 7.79 -8.97
CA LEU A 264 -19.55 7.74 -10.17
C LEU A 264 -18.44 6.70 -10.07
N CYS A 265 -17.76 6.65 -8.93
CA CYS A 265 -16.54 5.87 -8.75
C CYS A 265 -16.30 5.61 -7.26
N ASP A 266 -15.77 4.43 -6.95
CA ASP A 266 -15.42 4.04 -5.57
C ASP A 266 -13.91 3.88 -5.37
N ASP A 267 -13.15 3.71 -6.46
CA ASP A 267 -11.75 3.33 -6.43
C ASP A 267 -10.96 4.05 -7.54
N TRP A 268 -9.83 4.65 -7.18
CA TRP A 268 -9.00 5.37 -8.14
C TRP A 268 -7.53 5.40 -7.75
N LEU A 269 -6.71 5.88 -8.70
CA LEU A 269 -5.34 6.28 -8.46
C LEU A 269 -5.25 7.81 -8.49
N GLU A 270 -4.43 8.39 -7.61
CA GLU A 270 -4.15 9.83 -7.60
C GLU A 270 -2.73 10.10 -7.10
N PHE A 271 -2.16 11.23 -7.52
CA PHE A 271 -0.85 11.68 -7.06
C PHE A 271 -0.97 12.72 -5.95
N ILE A 272 -0.03 12.68 -5.02
CA ILE A 272 0.25 13.79 -4.12
C ILE A 272 1.76 14.08 -4.11
N ALA A 273 2.13 15.35 -4.12
CA ALA A 273 3.53 15.74 -3.95
C ALA A 273 3.96 15.57 -2.50
N LEU A 274 5.20 15.13 -2.29
CA LEU A 274 5.80 14.92 -0.97
C LEU A 274 6.59 16.16 -0.53
N ASP A 275 5.97 17.33 -0.64
CA ASP A 275 6.56 18.67 -0.44
C ASP A 275 5.85 19.49 0.65
N GLY A 276 5.06 18.82 1.50
CA GLY A 276 4.16 19.44 2.48
C GLY A 276 2.73 19.62 1.96
N SER A 277 2.43 19.19 0.73
CA SER A 277 1.07 19.25 0.15
C SER A 277 0.01 18.66 1.06
N SER A 278 -1.10 19.39 1.24
CA SER A 278 -2.26 18.94 2.02
C SER A 278 -3.56 19.20 1.27
N TRP A 279 -4.36 18.15 1.05
CA TRP A 279 -5.69 18.30 0.43
C TRP A 279 -6.61 19.21 1.25
N LYS A 280 -6.48 19.17 2.58
CA LYS A 280 -7.21 20.05 3.48
C LYS A 280 -6.82 21.52 3.30
N GLN A 281 -5.54 21.80 3.09
CA GLN A 281 -5.07 23.17 2.82
C GLN A 281 -5.49 23.64 1.43
N GLN A 282 -5.40 22.79 0.41
CA GLN A 282 -5.87 23.07 -0.95
C GLN A 282 -7.34 23.49 -0.97
N ARG A 283 -8.22 22.75 -0.27
CA ARG A 283 -9.64 23.11 -0.14
C ARG A 283 -9.86 24.48 0.50
N LYS A 284 -9.10 24.80 1.56
CA LYS A 284 -9.20 26.11 2.23
C LYS A 284 -8.77 27.26 1.31
N SER A 285 -7.72 27.06 0.50
CA SER A 285 -7.31 28.08 -0.46
C SER A 285 -8.32 28.25 -1.60
N GLU A 286 -8.89 27.17 -2.11
CA GLU A 286 -9.90 27.23 -3.18
C GLU A 286 -11.16 27.95 -2.70
N ALA A 287 -11.66 27.61 -1.51
CA ALA A 287 -12.83 28.26 -0.90
C ALA A 287 -12.60 29.74 -0.57
N ALA A 288 -11.35 30.17 -0.34
CA ALA A 288 -11.01 31.57 -0.13
C ALA A 288 -10.90 32.37 -1.44
N SER A 289 -10.83 31.68 -2.58
CA SER A 289 -10.68 32.28 -3.92
C SER A 289 -11.99 32.32 -4.74
N SER A 290 -13.04 31.63 -4.26
CA SER A 290 -14.40 31.62 -4.81
C SER A 290 -15.30 32.63 -4.13
#